data_AF-A0A952RCB8-F1
#
_entry.id   AF-A0A952RCB8-F1
#
_cell.length_a   1.000
_cell.length_b   1.000
_cell.length_c   1.000
_cell.angle_alpha   90.00
_cell.angle_beta   90.00
_cell.angle_gamma   90.00
#
_symmetry.space_group_name_H-M   'P 1'
#
loop_
_entity.id
_entity.type
_entity.pdbx_description
1 polymer ?
#
loop_
_entity_poly.entity_id
_entity_poly.type
_entity_poly.pdbx_seq_one_letter_code
_entity_poly.pdbx_strand_id
1 'polypeptide(L)'
;MAVVYHSVGGRTRALAEHVAAGARAIAGAEVDLLAVEDAHLHLVSRADAIVFGCPTYMGSASAAFKAFMDGTSAIWAVQGWRDKIAGAFTHSAAPSGDKLGTLVQLAVFAAQHGMIWVGLGLPPAYASSDAAPTDTNRLGSHLGAMAQSRPGGGAVPESDLRTAEVLGRRIAEAARRWGPNAALRSERHPAAQAWAFPPADRPAPPPGIARANLRELVARPARFEHHLVVCASIGPAQLEVTAASEPLYFAHINLSDEVVVALPTGDDLVDRFPLRTFLARPNDGVDAGRYNHKNGDAVLHPEGWLHWPGRLRPPYAPFDFPPGMRRTGLSVVYCASAPTKGRPHVTEAPPGRAEDVKAYVEPSPPMSLSDLRTAGRVATIGSTRLDLVVRPDAIAPPRGGFVVVLEADAASAFACDLLRIAPGARLDGAGIVRALVLSSDDVEPDPVPPSWHEVPPPPFPPFEEGAPGALPFVRDGLRVEDGGDVARVTIGGAAAEVPRYWLARMLYRVALHGLRLGWVETYGGLYTDDRGDALRIGLRAGAAPLVVPRAEALRFVEELYRAVAPAGYVERLR
;
A
#
# COMPACT_ATOMS: atom_id res chain seq x y z
N MET A 1 -18.54 4.33 14.94
CA MET A 1 -18.34 3.45 16.12
C MET A 1 -18.32 2.00 15.66
N ALA A 2 -17.39 1.18 16.14
CA ALA A 2 -17.36 -0.26 15.86
C ALA A 2 -17.81 -1.04 17.09
N VAL A 3 -18.76 -1.96 16.93
CA VAL A 3 -19.16 -2.93 17.95
C VAL A 3 -18.55 -4.28 17.57
N VAL A 4 -17.42 -4.61 18.20
CA VAL A 4 -16.71 -5.86 17.95
C VAL A 4 -17.19 -6.92 18.94
N TYR A 5 -17.69 -8.05 18.45
CA TYR A 5 -18.25 -9.07 19.32
C TYR A 5 -17.97 -10.52 18.90
N HIS A 6 -17.90 -11.43 19.87
CA HIS A 6 -17.93 -12.87 19.61
C HIS A 6 -19.24 -13.45 20.14
N SER A 7 -19.97 -14.22 19.34
CA SER A 7 -21.31 -14.70 19.69
C SER A 7 -21.49 -16.19 19.42
N VAL A 8 -21.68 -16.97 20.48
CA VAL A 8 -22.11 -18.38 20.40
C VAL A 8 -23.61 -18.46 20.68
N GLY A 9 -24.40 -18.90 19.70
CA GLY A 9 -25.85 -19.03 19.85
C GLY A 9 -26.62 -17.70 19.93
N GLY A 10 -26.10 -16.63 19.31
CA GLY A 10 -26.82 -15.39 18.99
C GLY A 10 -27.02 -14.37 20.11
N ARG A 11 -26.73 -14.69 21.37
CA ARG A 11 -27.03 -13.80 22.52
C ARG A 11 -26.13 -12.57 22.60
N THR A 12 -24.83 -12.74 22.36
CA THR A 12 -23.90 -11.60 22.32
C THR A 12 -24.23 -10.71 21.13
N ARG A 13 -24.61 -11.30 19.99
CA ARG A 13 -25.09 -10.55 18.83
C ARG A 13 -26.34 -9.73 19.14
N ALA A 14 -27.34 -10.29 19.83
CA ALA A 14 -28.52 -9.53 20.24
C ALA A 14 -28.14 -8.31 21.10
N LEU A 15 -27.26 -8.50 22.08
CA LEU A 15 -26.74 -7.36 22.86
C LEU A 15 -25.99 -6.35 22.00
N ALA A 16 -25.16 -6.81 21.05
CA ALA A 16 -24.43 -5.94 20.12
C ALA A 16 -25.39 -5.10 19.25
N GLU A 17 -26.48 -5.70 18.78
CA GLU A 17 -27.53 -5.03 17.99
C GLU A 17 -28.21 -3.93 18.81
N HIS A 18 -28.46 -4.16 20.10
CA HIS A 18 -29.00 -3.14 21.00
C HIS A 18 -27.97 -2.05 21.36
N VAL A 19 -26.70 -2.38 21.60
CA VAL A 19 -25.63 -1.37 21.70
C VAL A 19 -25.61 -0.49 20.45
N ALA A 20 -25.68 -1.09 19.26
CA ALA A 20 -25.70 -0.35 18.02
C ALA A 20 -26.97 0.50 17.86
N ALA A 21 -28.14 0.00 18.23
CA ALA A 21 -29.40 0.75 18.22
C ALA A 21 -29.33 1.99 19.12
N GLY A 22 -28.80 1.83 20.34
CA GLY A 22 -28.58 2.94 21.26
C GLY A 22 -27.65 4.01 20.72
N ALA A 23 -26.55 3.60 20.06
CA ALA A 23 -25.61 4.52 19.45
C ALA A 23 -26.17 5.23 18.21
N ARG A 24 -26.90 4.52 17.34
CA ARG A 24 -27.56 5.10 16.14
C ARG A 24 -28.63 6.14 16.48
N ALA A 25 -29.14 6.16 17.72
CA ALA A 25 -30.02 7.22 18.19
C ALA A 25 -29.31 8.59 18.32
N ILE A 26 -27.97 8.62 18.30
CA ILE A 26 -27.19 9.86 18.29
C ILE A 26 -27.02 10.34 16.85
N ALA A 27 -27.44 11.58 16.59
CA ALA A 27 -27.33 12.18 15.26
C ALA A 27 -25.89 12.17 14.73
N GLY A 28 -25.72 11.66 13.50
CA GLY A 28 -24.41 11.53 12.85
C GLY A 28 -23.58 10.31 13.28
N ALA A 29 -24.11 9.43 14.15
CA ALA A 29 -23.39 8.22 14.54
C ALA A 29 -23.52 7.11 13.49
N GLU A 30 -22.41 6.80 12.82
CA GLU A 30 -22.27 5.58 12.01
C GLU A 30 -21.83 4.42 12.90
N VAL A 31 -22.43 3.23 12.71
CA VAL A 31 -22.17 2.07 13.57
C VAL A 31 -22.02 0.79 12.75
N ASP A 32 -20.84 0.19 12.85
CA ASP A 32 -20.51 -1.12 12.30
C ASP A 32 -20.67 -2.20 13.38
N LEU A 33 -21.36 -3.29 13.04
CA LEU A 33 -21.42 -4.50 13.86
C LEU A 33 -20.46 -5.53 13.27
N LEU A 34 -19.45 -5.91 14.03
CA LEU A 34 -18.36 -6.76 13.55
C LEU A 34 -18.25 -7.98 14.45
N ALA A 35 -18.68 -9.14 13.95
CA ALA A 35 -18.35 -10.42 14.58
C ALA A 35 -16.81 -10.60 14.52
N VAL A 36 -16.17 -11.22 15.52
CA VAL A 36 -14.68 -11.33 15.55
C VAL A 36 -14.11 -12.06 14.33
N GLU A 37 -14.90 -12.91 13.69
CA GLU A 37 -14.56 -13.60 12.45
C GLU A 37 -14.50 -12.65 11.24
N ASP A 38 -15.32 -11.60 11.26
CA ASP A 38 -15.46 -10.58 10.20
C ASP A 38 -14.82 -9.22 10.60
N ALA A 39 -14.27 -9.12 11.82
CA ALA A 39 -13.73 -7.90 12.40
C ALA A 39 -12.33 -7.59 11.87
N HIS A 40 -12.22 -7.31 10.56
CA HIS A 40 -10.96 -6.90 9.96
C HIS A 40 -10.41 -5.65 10.68
N LEU A 41 -9.18 -5.75 11.19
CA LEU A 41 -8.57 -4.74 12.07
C LEU A 41 -8.56 -3.32 11.50
N HIS A 42 -8.45 -3.18 10.18
CA HIS A 42 -8.50 -1.89 9.51
C HIS A 42 -9.88 -1.20 9.62
N LEU A 43 -10.98 -1.96 9.57
CA LEU A 43 -12.34 -1.43 9.76
C LEU A 43 -12.53 -0.96 11.21
N VAL A 44 -12.12 -1.81 12.16
CA VAL A 44 -12.17 -1.49 13.60
C VAL A 44 -11.37 -0.22 13.90
N SER A 45 -10.19 -0.07 13.30
CA SER A 45 -9.28 1.06 13.56
C SER A 45 -9.79 2.40 13.02
N ARG A 46 -10.72 2.40 12.06
CA ARG A 46 -11.32 3.64 11.53
C ARG A 46 -12.33 4.26 12.49
N ALA A 47 -12.86 3.50 13.45
CA ALA A 47 -13.88 4.01 14.36
C ALA A 47 -13.30 4.96 15.42
N ASP A 48 -14.04 6.02 15.75
CA ASP A 48 -13.72 6.91 16.88
C ASP A 48 -13.95 6.25 18.26
N ALA A 49 -14.81 5.24 18.27
CA ALA A 49 -15.16 4.45 19.44
C ALA A 49 -15.26 2.97 19.11
N ILE A 50 -14.73 2.12 19.98
CA ILE A 50 -14.78 0.65 19.86
C ILE A 50 -15.46 0.07 21.10
N VAL A 51 -16.52 -0.71 20.89
CA VAL A 51 -17.23 -1.41 21.96
C VAL A 51 -16.95 -2.91 21.86
N PHE A 52 -16.46 -3.50 22.95
CA PHE A 52 -16.05 -4.90 23.01
C PHE A 52 -17.15 -5.79 23.62
N GLY A 53 -17.52 -6.88 22.95
CA GLY A 53 -18.60 -7.77 23.39
C GLY A 53 -18.24 -9.25 23.34
N CYS A 54 -18.30 -9.97 24.46
CA CYS A 54 -18.13 -11.43 24.43
C CYS A 54 -18.86 -12.13 25.58
N PRO A 55 -19.19 -13.43 25.46
CA PRO A 55 -19.67 -14.19 26.60
C PRO A 55 -18.55 -14.37 27.63
N THR A 56 -18.93 -14.40 28.91
CA THR A 56 -18.03 -14.77 30.00
C THR A 56 -17.93 -16.29 30.11
N TYR A 57 -16.72 -16.81 29.97
CA TYR A 57 -16.40 -18.23 30.23
C TYR A 57 -15.35 -18.31 31.33
N MET A 58 -15.66 -19.05 32.40
CA MET A 58 -14.79 -19.22 33.57
C MET A 58 -14.21 -17.89 34.09
N GLY A 59 -15.06 -16.85 34.16
CA GLY A 59 -14.68 -15.51 34.65
C GLY A 59 -13.87 -14.64 33.68
N SER A 60 -13.66 -15.09 32.44
CA SER A 60 -12.81 -14.41 31.45
C SER A 60 -13.53 -14.23 30.11
N ALA A 61 -12.95 -13.43 29.22
CA ALA A 61 -13.39 -13.33 27.83
C ALA A 61 -13.28 -14.69 27.12
N SER A 62 -14.19 -14.94 26.18
CA SER A 62 -14.13 -16.14 25.34
C SER A 62 -12.82 -16.26 24.55
N ALA A 63 -12.36 -17.48 24.30
CA ALA A 63 -11.11 -17.74 23.58
C ALA A 63 -11.03 -17.06 22.21
N ALA A 64 -12.11 -17.06 21.42
CA ALA A 64 -12.15 -16.39 20.12
C ALA A 64 -11.97 -14.87 20.25
N PHE A 65 -12.60 -14.25 21.25
CA PHE A 65 -12.40 -12.82 21.53
C PHE A 65 -10.97 -12.53 22.02
N LYS A 66 -10.38 -13.43 22.82
CA LYS A 66 -8.99 -13.31 23.25
C LYS A 66 -8.02 -13.43 22.07
N ALA A 67 -8.29 -14.29 21.10
CA ALA A 67 -7.51 -14.39 19.87
C ALA A 67 -7.57 -13.08 19.06
N PHE A 68 -8.75 -12.45 18.96
CA PHE A 68 -8.87 -11.09 18.40
C PHE A 68 -7.99 -10.09 19.16
N MET A 69 -8.03 -10.07 20.49
CA MET A 69 -7.18 -9.19 21.31
C MET A 69 -5.69 -9.39 21.02
N ASP A 70 -5.22 -10.65 20.95
CA ASP A 70 -3.82 -10.97 20.69
C ASP A 70 -3.39 -10.58 19.26
N GLY A 71 -4.31 -10.66 18.30
CA GLY A 71 -4.13 -10.17 16.94
C GLY A 71 -3.90 -8.67 16.82
N THR A 72 -4.16 -7.88 17.87
CA THR A 72 -3.96 -6.41 17.87
C THR A 72 -2.55 -5.97 18.27
N SER A 73 -1.62 -6.90 18.51
CA SER A 73 -0.26 -6.60 18.97
C SER A 73 0.49 -5.57 18.11
N ALA A 74 0.33 -5.60 16.79
CA ALA A 74 0.93 -4.62 15.88
C ALA A 74 0.32 -3.20 16.04
N ILE A 75 -0.99 -3.11 16.30
CA ILE A 75 -1.68 -1.83 16.56
C ILE A 75 -1.22 -1.27 17.90
N TRP A 76 -1.07 -2.13 18.91
CA TRP A 76 -0.58 -1.74 20.23
C TRP A 76 0.85 -1.18 20.16
N ALA A 77 1.74 -1.83 19.38
CA ALA A 77 3.13 -1.43 19.27
C ALA A 77 3.30 0.02 18.77
N VAL A 78 2.40 0.48 17.90
CA VAL A 78 2.36 1.86 17.37
C VAL A 78 1.34 2.75 18.08
N GLN A 79 0.68 2.24 19.13
CA GLN A 79 -0.39 2.94 19.86
C GLN A 79 -1.53 3.44 18.95
N GLY A 80 -1.89 2.67 17.92
CA GLY A 80 -2.83 3.09 16.87
C GLY A 80 -4.28 3.32 17.34
N TRP A 81 -4.63 2.88 18.54
CA TRP A 81 -5.93 3.12 19.17
C TRP A 81 -5.89 4.14 20.31
N ARG A 82 -4.75 4.82 20.52
CA ARG A 82 -4.64 5.86 21.53
C ARG A 82 -5.74 6.91 21.38
N ASP A 83 -6.29 7.32 22.51
CA ASP A 83 -7.35 8.32 22.68
C ASP A 83 -8.70 7.97 22.05
N LYS A 84 -8.88 6.76 21.49
CA LYS A 84 -10.22 6.29 21.07
C LYS A 84 -11.08 5.99 22.29
N ILE A 85 -12.40 6.16 22.14
CA ILE A 85 -13.35 5.80 23.20
C ILE A 85 -13.54 4.28 23.23
N ALA A 86 -13.50 3.69 24.42
CA ALA A 86 -13.73 2.27 24.66
C ALA A 86 -14.91 2.03 25.61
N GLY A 87 -15.58 0.91 25.43
CA GLY A 87 -16.48 0.35 26.44
C GLY A 87 -16.73 -1.12 26.16
N ALA A 88 -17.46 -1.81 27.04
CA ALA A 88 -17.74 -3.23 26.84
C ALA A 88 -19.08 -3.70 27.40
N PHE A 89 -19.52 -4.84 26.88
CA PHE A 89 -20.64 -5.59 27.39
C PHE A 89 -20.34 -7.09 27.43
N THR A 90 -21.02 -7.81 28.32
CA THR A 90 -20.85 -9.26 28.45
C THR A 90 -22.10 -9.95 29.01
N HIS A 91 -22.14 -11.28 28.93
CA HIS A 91 -23.23 -12.06 29.50
C HIS A 91 -22.79 -13.45 29.99
N SER A 92 -23.54 -14.00 30.94
CA SER A 92 -23.37 -15.36 31.46
C SER A 92 -24.67 -15.93 32.03
N ALA A 93 -24.69 -17.21 32.40
CA ALA A 93 -25.91 -17.91 32.81
C ALA A 93 -26.56 -17.39 34.10
N ALA A 94 -25.75 -17.08 35.10
CA ALA A 94 -26.22 -16.66 36.43
C ALA A 94 -26.28 -15.12 36.55
N PRO A 95 -27.14 -14.59 37.45
CA PRO A 95 -27.20 -13.15 37.72
C PRO A 95 -25.82 -12.59 38.14
N SER A 96 -25.17 -13.27 39.09
CA SER A 96 -23.73 -13.14 39.35
C SER A 96 -23.02 -14.36 38.78
N GLY A 97 -21.98 -14.15 37.97
CA GLY A 97 -21.28 -15.22 37.26
C GLY A 97 -20.01 -14.69 36.65
N ASP A 98 -19.26 -13.95 37.48
CA ASP A 98 -17.93 -13.39 37.23
C ASP A 98 -17.78 -12.55 35.96
N LYS A 99 -18.90 -12.02 35.45
CA LYS A 99 -18.95 -11.05 34.35
C LYS A 99 -18.06 -9.84 34.58
N LEU A 100 -17.87 -9.44 35.85
CA LEU A 100 -16.96 -8.38 36.22
C LEU A 100 -15.52 -8.69 35.80
N GLY A 101 -15.06 -9.94 35.92
CA GLY A 101 -13.73 -10.36 35.51
C GLY A 101 -13.50 -10.12 34.01
N THR A 102 -14.45 -10.49 33.16
CA THR A 102 -14.43 -10.19 31.72
C THR A 102 -14.35 -8.68 31.45
N LEU A 103 -15.20 -7.87 32.12
CA LEU A 103 -15.18 -6.42 31.91
C LEU A 103 -13.87 -5.76 32.37
N VAL A 104 -13.30 -6.21 33.50
CA VAL A 104 -12.00 -5.73 33.99
C VAL A 104 -10.90 -6.08 32.99
N GLN A 105 -10.89 -7.30 32.45
CA GLN A 105 -9.95 -7.71 31.43
C GLN A 105 -10.04 -6.82 30.18
N LEU A 106 -11.25 -6.52 29.70
CA LEU A 106 -11.46 -5.66 28.54
C LEU A 106 -11.10 -4.19 28.81
N ALA A 107 -11.33 -3.69 30.03
CA ALA A 107 -10.91 -2.35 30.43
C ALA A 107 -9.37 -2.22 30.50
N VAL A 108 -8.69 -3.24 31.04
CA VAL A 108 -7.22 -3.31 31.07
C VAL A 108 -6.66 -3.37 29.64
N PHE A 109 -7.29 -4.15 28.75
CA PHE A 109 -6.93 -4.20 27.34
C PHE A 109 -7.06 -2.84 26.64
N ALA A 110 -8.18 -2.14 26.84
CA ALA A 110 -8.37 -0.78 26.33
C ALA A 110 -7.29 0.19 26.87
N ALA A 111 -6.96 0.08 28.16
CA ALA A 111 -5.91 0.90 28.77
C ALA A 111 -4.51 0.63 28.18
N GLN A 112 -4.16 -0.63 27.88
CA GLN A 112 -2.90 -0.98 27.21
C GLN A 112 -2.78 -0.34 25.82
N HIS A 113 -3.90 -0.17 25.11
CA HIS A 113 -3.99 0.52 23.83
C HIS A 113 -4.08 2.06 23.94
N GLY A 114 -4.02 2.62 25.15
CA GLY A 114 -4.12 4.06 25.38
C GLY A 114 -5.52 4.64 25.13
N MET A 115 -6.57 3.81 25.19
CA MET A 115 -7.96 4.22 24.97
C MET A 115 -8.59 4.84 26.24
N ILE A 116 -9.70 5.54 26.04
CA ILE A 116 -10.47 6.18 27.12
C ILE A 116 -11.72 5.35 27.42
N TRP A 117 -11.76 4.77 28.61
CA TRP A 117 -12.86 3.90 29.01
C TRP A 117 -14.11 4.67 29.45
N VAL A 118 -15.26 4.31 28.88
CA VAL A 118 -16.59 4.82 29.26
C VAL A 118 -17.40 3.69 29.90
N GLY A 119 -17.66 3.83 31.20
CA GLY A 119 -18.53 2.91 31.94
C GLY A 119 -20.02 3.10 31.62
N LEU A 120 -20.86 2.23 32.17
CA LEU A 120 -22.30 2.15 31.86
C LEU A 120 -23.06 3.45 32.16
N GLY A 121 -22.70 4.16 33.25
CA GLY A 121 -23.33 5.42 33.61
C GLY A 121 -24.78 5.31 34.09
N LEU A 122 -25.22 4.11 34.48
CA LEU A 122 -26.51 3.87 35.14
C LEU A 122 -26.28 3.39 36.58
N PRO A 123 -27.05 3.89 37.56
CA PRO A 123 -27.09 3.29 38.89
C PRO A 123 -27.70 1.86 38.80
N PRO A 124 -27.42 0.98 39.77
CA PRO A 124 -28.07 -0.33 39.84
C PRO A 124 -29.57 -0.16 40.14
N ALA A 125 -30.44 -0.98 39.54
CA ALA A 125 -31.89 -0.89 39.77
C ALA A 125 -32.25 -0.96 41.27
N TYR A 126 -31.63 -1.88 42.01
CA TYR A 126 -31.86 -2.11 43.44
C TYR A 126 -31.26 -1.04 44.37
N ALA A 127 -30.87 0.14 43.84
CA ALA A 127 -30.66 1.34 44.64
C ALA A 127 -31.98 2.02 45.06
N SER A 128 -33.13 1.54 44.57
CA SER A 128 -34.47 1.99 44.94
C SER A 128 -35.27 0.88 45.65
N SER A 129 -36.14 1.25 46.60
CA SER A 129 -37.06 0.31 47.26
C SER A 129 -38.12 -0.26 46.31
N ASP A 130 -38.38 0.43 45.20
CA ASP A 130 -39.42 0.07 44.23
C ASP A 130 -38.84 -0.65 43.00
N ALA A 131 -37.59 -1.11 43.09
CA ALA A 131 -36.88 -1.74 41.98
C ALA A 131 -37.55 -3.04 41.50
N ALA A 132 -37.70 -3.17 40.18
CA ALA A 132 -38.25 -4.35 39.53
C ALA A 132 -37.18 -5.08 38.69
N PRO A 133 -37.29 -6.42 38.52
CA PRO A 133 -36.42 -7.17 37.60
C PRO A 133 -36.50 -6.73 36.14
N THR A 134 -37.53 -5.96 35.79
CA THR A 134 -37.73 -5.35 34.48
C THR A 134 -36.95 -4.04 34.30
N ASP A 135 -36.35 -3.49 35.34
CA ASP A 135 -35.62 -2.23 35.26
C ASP A 135 -34.24 -2.42 34.62
N THR A 136 -33.76 -1.36 33.95
CA THR A 136 -32.40 -1.34 33.39
C THR A 136 -31.35 -1.43 34.49
N ASN A 137 -30.22 -2.05 34.19
CA ASN A 137 -29.14 -2.32 35.12
C ASN A 137 -29.57 -3.10 36.39
N ARG A 138 -30.51 -4.05 36.23
CA ARG A 138 -30.91 -4.99 37.30
C ARG A 138 -29.77 -5.85 37.84
N LEU A 139 -28.69 -6.03 37.06
CA LEU A 139 -27.49 -6.78 37.46
C LEU A 139 -26.44 -5.90 38.16
N GLY A 140 -26.70 -4.59 38.27
CA GLY A 140 -25.90 -3.65 39.04
C GLY A 140 -24.45 -3.47 38.58
N SER A 141 -24.23 -3.45 37.26
CA SER A 141 -22.91 -3.22 36.70
C SER A 141 -22.62 -1.73 36.53
N HIS A 142 -21.37 -1.33 36.75
CA HIS A 142 -20.90 0.04 36.51
C HIS A 142 -19.85 0.12 35.39
N LEU A 143 -19.01 -0.91 35.26
CA LEU A 143 -17.87 -0.91 34.33
C LEU A 143 -18.29 -1.06 32.86
N GLY A 144 -19.45 -1.69 32.61
CA GLY A 144 -20.00 -1.98 31.28
C GLY A 144 -21.36 -2.67 31.40
N ALA A 145 -22.03 -2.99 30.29
CA ALA A 145 -23.33 -3.66 30.35
C ALA A 145 -23.16 -5.15 30.66
N MET A 146 -24.01 -5.69 31.54
CA MET A 146 -24.07 -7.11 31.85
C MET A 146 -25.45 -7.65 31.54
N ALA A 147 -25.52 -8.87 31.00
CA ALA A 147 -26.78 -9.57 30.78
C ALA A 147 -26.77 -11.00 31.34
N GLN A 148 -27.96 -11.53 31.58
CA GLN A 148 -28.16 -12.93 31.90
C GLN A 148 -28.59 -13.72 30.67
N SER A 149 -27.97 -14.87 30.44
CA SER A 149 -28.29 -15.77 29.34
C SER A 149 -28.41 -17.21 29.81
N ARG A 150 -29.62 -17.64 30.15
CA ARG A 150 -29.85 -18.99 30.70
C ARG A 150 -29.48 -20.10 29.70
N PRO A 151 -28.90 -21.22 30.17
CA PRO A 151 -28.70 -22.41 29.33
C PRO A 151 -30.03 -22.90 28.73
N GLY A 152 -29.99 -23.53 27.55
CA GLY A 152 -31.15 -24.22 26.98
C GLY A 152 -32.12 -23.38 26.14
N GLY A 153 -31.73 -22.19 25.66
CA GLY A 153 -32.52 -21.48 24.61
C GLY A 153 -33.33 -20.27 25.07
N GLY A 154 -33.18 -19.80 26.32
CA GLY A 154 -33.85 -18.57 26.77
C GLY A 154 -33.34 -17.32 26.06
N ALA A 155 -34.26 -16.42 25.71
CA ALA A 155 -33.98 -15.07 25.22
C ALA A 155 -33.26 -14.24 26.29
N VAL A 156 -32.45 -13.27 25.86
CA VAL A 156 -31.86 -12.28 26.76
C VAL A 156 -33.00 -11.45 27.36
N PRO A 157 -33.05 -11.23 28.68
CA PRO A 157 -34.08 -10.41 29.30
C PRO A 157 -34.13 -9.01 28.69
N GLU A 158 -35.33 -8.51 28.41
CA GLU A 158 -35.56 -7.20 27.79
C GLU A 158 -34.90 -6.05 28.56
N SER A 159 -34.89 -6.13 29.90
CA SER A 159 -34.18 -5.18 30.76
C SER A 159 -32.68 -5.12 30.50
N ASP A 160 -32.06 -6.25 30.18
CA ASP A 160 -30.63 -6.33 29.88
C ASP A 160 -30.34 -5.80 28.46
N LEU A 161 -31.24 -6.05 27.50
CA LEU A 161 -31.16 -5.49 26.14
C LEU A 161 -31.26 -3.96 26.18
N ARG A 162 -32.24 -3.40 26.88
CA ARG A 162 -32.37 -1.94 27.10
C ARG A 162 -31.16 -1.35 27.83
N THR A 163 -30.52 -2.11 28.73
CA THR A 163 -29.26 -1.69 29.38
C THR A 163 -28.12 -1.56 28.37
N ALA A 164 -28.05 -2.49 27.40
CA ALA A 164 -27.07 -2.42 26.31
C ALA A 164 -27.32 -1.23 25.38
N GLU A 165 -28.59 -0.89 25.09
CA GLU A 165 -28.91 0.35 24.36
C GLU A 165 -28.42 1.61 25.07
N VAL A 166 -28.63 1.69 26.39
CA VAL A 166 -28.15 2.85 27.17
C VAL A 166 -26.62 2.97 27.11
N LEU A 167 -25.90 1.84 27.20
CA LEU A 167 -24.44 1.83 27.02
C LEU A 167 -24.05 2.38 25.64
N GLY A 168 -24.67 1.88 24.58
CA GLY A 168 -24.40 2.30 23.21
C GLY A 168 -24.61 3.80 23.01
N ARG A 169 -25.74 4.33 23.48
CA ARG A 169 -26.04 5.76 23.44
C ARG A 169 -24.97 6.58 24.15
N ARG A 170 -24.61 6.17 25.37
CA ARG A 170 -23.62 6.87 26.21
C ARG A 170 -22.23 6.90 25.56
N ILE A 171 -21.79 5.80 24.97
CA ILE A 171 -20.49 5.73 24.28
C ILE A 171 -20.49 6.63 23.04
N ALA A 172 -21.56 6.59 22.24
CA ALA A 172 -21.69 7.47 21.07
C ALA A 172 -21.71 8.96 21.47
N GLU A 173 -22.40 9.32 22.55
CA GLU A 173 -22.34 10.67 23.10
C GLU A 173 -20.95 11.06 23.58
N ALA A 174 -20.25 10.16 24.26
CA ALA A 174 -18.89 10.40 24.74
C ALA A 174 -17.94 10.63 23.56
N ALA A 175 -18.00 9.79 22.51
CA ALA A 175 -17.23 9.96 21.29
C ALA A 175 -17.53 11.30 20.61
N ARG A 176 -18.81 11.69 20.53
CA ARG A 176 -19.21 12.99 19.97
C ARG A 176 -18.66 14.17 20.77
N ARG A 177 -18.66 14.09 22.11
CA ARG A 177 -18.12 15.14 22.99
C ARG A 177 -16.61 15.22 22.93
N TRP A 178 -15.94 14.07 22.82
CA TRP A 178 -14.50 13.98 22.61
C TRP A 178 -14.09 14.63 21.28
N GLY A 179 -15.01 14.62 20.32
CA GLY A 179 -14.83 15.13 18.97
C GLY A 179 -14.22 14.07 18.05
N PRO A 180 -14.27 14.26 16.73
CA PRO A 180 -13.42 13.47 15.83
C PRO A 180 -11.98 13.64 16.34
N ASN A 181 -11.18 12.58 16.30
CA ASN A 181 -9.79 12.61 16.77
C ASN A 181 -8.97 13.60 15.92
N ALA A 182 -9.08 14.89 16.23
CA ALA A 182 -8.68 16.01 15.37
C ALA A 182 -7.16 16.24 15.39
N ALA A 183 -6.46 15.63 16.35
CA ALA A 183 -5.00 15.61 16.40
C ALA A 183 -4.37 14.69 15.32
N LEU A 184 -5.17 13.90 14.59
CA LEU A 184 -4.69 13.02 13.51
C LEU A 184 -4.95 13.53 12.09
N ARG A 185 -5.48 14.75 11.91
CA ARG A 185 -5.73 15.32 10.58
C ARG A 185 -4.57 16.17 10.05
N SER A 186 -3.54 15.48 9.59
CA SER A 186 -3.10 15.60 8.20
C SER A 186 -2.89 14.16 7.78
N GLU A 187 -3.92 13.50 7.21
CA GLU A 187 -3.96 12.03 7.15
C GLU A 187 -2.72 11.49 6.41
N ARG A 188 -1.71 11.05 7.16
CA ARG A 188 -0.58 10.29 6.63
C ARG A 188 -1.04 8.85 6.53
N HIS A 189 -0.62 8.16 5.48
CA HIS A 189 -0.90 6.74 5.38
C HIS A 189 -0.34 5.99 6.61
N PRO A 190 -1.07 5.04 7.23
CA PRO A 190 -0.63 4.33 8.45
C PRO A 190 0.78 3.74 8.38
N ALA A 191 1.19 3.27 7.20
CA ALA A 191 2.53 2.72 6.98
C ALA A 191 3.67 3.75 7.10
N ALA A 192 3.38 5.03 6.89
CA ALA A 192 4.36 6.13 6.95
C ALA A 192 4.31 6.89 8.29
N GLN A 193 3.61 6.35 9.31
CA GLN A 193 3.48 7.00 10.62
C GLN A 193 4.82 7.20 11.33
N ALA A 194 5.80 6.32 11.10
CA ALA A 194 7.13 6.40 11.69
C ALA A 194 8.08 7.36 10.96
N TRP A 195 7.69 7.92 9.80
CA TRP A 195 8.58 8.77 9.02
C TRP A 195 8.76 10.14 9.65
N ALA A 196 10.02 10.50 9.89
CA ALA A 196 10.42 11.87 10.18
C ALA A 196 10.44 12.68 8.88
N PHE A 197 9.40 13.48 8.66
CA PHE A 197 9.37 14.46 7.58
C PHE A 197 10.11 15.72 8.02
N PRO A 198 10.81 16.39 7.09
CA PRO A 198 11.51 17.59 7.46
C PRO A 198 10.51 18.75 7.75
N PRO A 199 10.91 19.80 8.48
CA PRO A 199 9.98 20.76 9.10
C PRO A 199 9.03 21.45 8.10
N ALA A 200 7.84 21.86 8.57
CA ALA A 200 6.83 22.51 7.72
C ALA A 200 7.20 23.95 7.32
N ASP A 201 8.05 24.61 8.10
CA ASP A 201 8.52 25.99 7.95
C ASP A 201 9.83 26.10 7.14
N ARG A 202 10.13 25.09 6.31
CA ARG A 202 11.34 25.07 5.50
C ARG A 202 11.40 26.23 4.51
N PRO A 203 12.58 26.88 4.34
CA PRO A 203 12.76 27.92 3.33
C PRO A 203 12.36 27.44 1.94
N ALA A 204 11.77 28.35 1.15
CA ALA A 204 11.50 28.10 -0.26
C ALA A 204 12.82 27.84 -1.02
N PRO A 205 12.83 26.96 -2.04
CA PRO A 205 14.01 26.76 -2.84
C PRO A 205 14.40 28.06 -3.58
N PRO A 206 15.69 28.28 -3.86
CA PRO A 206 16.16 29.43 -4.64
C PRO A 206 15.51 29.51 -6.03
N PRO A 207 15.51 30.70 -6.68
CA PRO A 207 15.05 30.83 -8.05
C PRO A 207 15.73 29.84 -9.00
N GLY A 208 14.96 29.20 -9.87
CA GLY A 208 15.47 28.18 -10.80
C GLY A 208 15.58 26.77 -10.20
N ILE A 209 15.19 26.58 -8.93
CA ILE A 209 15.14 25.26 -8.28
C ILE A 209 13.69 24.93 -7.92
N ALA A 210 13.20 23.79 -8.40
CA ALA A 210 11.94 23.20 -7.94
C ALA A 210 12.22 22.04 -6.98
N ARG A 211 11.36 21.85 -5.98
CA ARG A 211 11.53 20.86 -4.91
C ARG A 211 10.26 20.05 -4.70
N ALA A 212 10.40 18.74 -4.57
CA ALA A 212 9.41 17.83 -4.01
C ALA A 212 10.07 16.91 -2.99
N ASN A 213 9.35 16.55 -1.93
CA ASN A 213 9.85 15.57 -0.97
C ASN A 213 9.28 14.20 -1.32
N LEU A 214 10.15 13.23 -1.63
CA LEU A 214 9.72 11.91 -2.10
C LEU A 214 8.94 11.14 -1.03
N ARG A 215 9.30 11.33 0.25
CA ARG A 215 8.52 10.75 1.35
C ARG A 215 7.13 11.36 1.40
N GLU A 216 7.02 12.69 1.32
CA GLU A 216 5.71 13.34 1.41
C GLU A 216 4.80 12.94 0.25
N LEU A 217 5.37 12.84 -0.95
CA LEU A 217 4.68 12.42 -2.16
C LEU A 217 3.97 11.08 -1.98
N VAL A 218 4.65 10.09 -1.37
CA VAL A 218 4.11 8.74 -1.21
C VAL A 218 3.33 8.51 0.09
N ALA A 219 3.51 9.38 1.10
CA ALA A 219 2.83 9.25 2.39
C ALA A 219 1.39 9.80 2.40
N ARG A 220 0.91 10.32 1.26
CA ARG A 220 -0.43 10.88 1.11
C ARG A 220 -1.51 9.82 1.32
N PRO A 221 -2.63 10.19 1.93
CA PRO A 221 -3.70 9.27 2.24
C PRO A 221 -4.34 8.79 0.94
N ALA A 222 -4.91 7.60 1.04
CA ALA A 222 -5.76 7.00 0.03
C ALA A 222 -5.13 6.59 -1.32
N ARG A 223 -3.80 6.34 -1.37
CA ARG A 223 -3.11 5.94 -2.62
C ARG A 223 -1.87 5.09 -2.35
N PHE A 224 -1.98 4.02 -1.55
CA PHE A 224 -0.80 3.27 -1.07
C PHE A 224 -0.67 1.84 -1.61
N GLU A 225 -1.35 1.51 -2.71
CA GLU A 225 -1.25 0.19 -3.35
C GLU A 225 -0.32 0.20 -4.57
N HIS A 226 0.91 -0.27 -4.36
CA HIS A 226 1.91 -0.54 -5.42
C HIS A 226 2.06 0.59 -6.45
N HIS A 227 2.39 1.80 -6.00
CA HIS A 227 2.50 2.94 -6.90
C HIS A 227 3.90 3.11 -7.43
N LEU A 228 4.08 2.90 -8.72
CA LEU A 228 5.15 3.52 -9.48
C LEU A 228 4.76 4.98 -9.72
N VAL A 229 5.72 5.89 -9.70
CA VAL A 229 5.54 7.31 -10.04
C VAL A 229 6.71 7.73 -10.91
N VAL A 230 6.45 8.21 -12.13
CA VAL A 230 7.53 8.82 -12.92
C VAL A 230 7.77 10.20 -12.34
N CYS A 231 8.93 10.39 -11.73
CA CYS A 231 9.27 11.62 -11.03
C CYS A 231 10.19 12.51 -11.85
N ALA A 232 11.08 11.98 -12.69
CA ALA A 232 11.94 12.83 -13.52
C ALA A 232 12.23 12.21 -14.88
N SER A 233 12.53 13.03 -15.88
CA SER A 233 12.92 12.56 -17.22
C SER A 233 13.91 13.53 -17.85
N ILE A 234 14.95 13.00 -18.49
CA ILE A 234 15.90 13.77 -19.27
C ILE A 234 16.38 12.92 -20.46
N GLY A 235 15.96 13.33 -21.65
CA GLY A 235 16.19 12.56 -22.87
C GLY A 235 15.59 11.15 -22.76
N PRO A 236 16.37 10.09 -23.06
CA PRO A 236 15.88 8.71 -23.00
C PRO A 236 15.89 8.12 -21.58
N ALA A 237 16.22 8.89 -20.55
CA ALA A 237 16.37 8.39 -19.20
C ALA A 237 15.26 8.93 -18.30
N GLN A 238 14.74 8.07 -17.42
CA GLN A 238 13.71 8.42 -16.46
C GLN A 238 14.09 7.99 -15.06
N LEU A 239 13.62 8.78 -14.09
CA LEU A 239 13.68 8.51 -12.68
C LEU A 239 12.27 8.22 -12.20
N GLU A 240 12.06 7.02 -11.71
CA GLU A 240 10.79 6.57 -11.18
C GLU A 240 10.91 6.34 -9.68
N VAL A 241 9.83 6.53 -8.95
CA VAL A 241 9.73 6.30 -7.51
C VAL A 241 8.63 5.30 -7.27
N THR A 242 8.98 4.17 -6.68
CA THR A 242 8.04 3.10 -6.36
C THR A 242 7.79 3.05 -4.86
N ALA A 243 6.52 3.14 -4.47
CA ALA A 243 6.03 2.78 -3.15
C ALA A 243 5.37 1.39 -3.24
N ALA A 244 6.10 0.35 -2.83
CA ALA A 244 5.61 -1.02 -2.85
C ALA A 244 5.59 -1.63 -1.44
N SER A 245 4.51 -2.34 -1.12
CA SER A 245 4.39 -3.21 0.06
C SER A 245 5.18 -4.52 -0.09
N GLU A 246 5.50 -4.88 -1.32
CA GLU A 246 6.32 -6.03 -1.69
C GLU A 246 7.65 -5.53 -2.30
N PRO A 247 8.81 -6.10 -1.93
CA PRO A 247 10.09 -5.69 -2.50
C PRO A 247 10.05 -5.81 -4.03
N LEU A 248 10.06 -4.68 -4.74
CA LEU A 248 10.30 -4.52 -6.18
C LEU A 248 10.02 -5.77 -7.03
N TYR A 249 8.75 -6.16 -7.14
CA TYR A 249 8.36 -7.14 -8.15
C TYR A 249 8.19 -6.48 -9.51
N PHE A 250 8.22 -5.15 -9.64
CA PHE A 250 8.16 -4.48 -10.95
C PHE A 250 9.45 -4.69 -11.75
N ALA A 251 9.49 -5.77 -12.53
CA ALA A 251 10.37 -5.89 -13.69
C ALA A 251 9.61 -5.41 -14.91
N HIS A 252 9.88 -4.19 -15.33
CA HIS A 252 9.60 -3.81 -16.70
C HIS A 252 10.57 -4.62 -17.57
N ILE A 253 10.10 -5.24 -18.66
CA ILE A 253 11.02 -5.60 -19.74
C ILE A 253 11.33 -4.31 -20.49
N ASN A 254 12.07 -3.41 -19.85
CA ASN A 254 12.78 -2.37 -20.57
C ASN A 254 14.06 -3.02 -21.08
N LEU A 255 14.38 -2.84 -22.37
CA LEU A 255 15.68 -3.18 -22.93
C LEU A 255 16.77 -2.21 -22.43
N SER A 256 16.73 -1.82 -21.15
CA SER A 256 17.47 -0.70 -20.58
C SER A 256 18.37 -1.10 -19.42
N ASP A 257 19.44 -0.33 -19.24
CA ASP A 257 20.24 -0.31 -18.03
C ASP A 257 19.40 0.24 -16.87
N GLU A 258 18.88 -0.63 -16.01
CA GLU A 258 18.11 -0.24 -14.83
C GLU A 258 18.99 -0.22 -13.58
N VAL A 259 18.82 0.83 -12.76
CA VAL A 259 19.41 0.94 -11.42
C VAL A 259 18.30 1.21 -10.43
N VAL A 260 18.10 0.31 -9.49
CA VAL A 260 17.12 0.53 -8.41
C VAL A 260 17.86 0.94 -7.15
N VAL A 261 17.37 1.89 -6.38
CA VAL A 261 17.96 2.32 -5.11
C VAL A 261 16.87 2.43 -4.05
N ALA A 262 16.89 1.55 -3.05
CA ALA A 262 15.96 1.66 -1.93
C ALA A 262 16.40 2.80 -1.00
N LEU A 263 15.55 3.80 -0.79
CA LEU A 263 15.78 4.89 0.16
C LEU A 263 15.48 4.45 1.60
N PRO A 264 16.24 4.95 2.60
CA PRO A 264 15.95 4.66 4.00
C PRO A 264 14.56 5.18 4.36
N THR A 265 13.82 4.39 5.12
CA THR A 265 12.50 4.73 5.65
C THR A 265 12.60 5.71 6.81
N GLY A 266 13.78 5.84 7.42
CA GLY A 266 14.01 6.67 8.61
C GLY A 266 13.58 5.99 9.91
N ASP A 267 13.00 4.78 9.82
CA ASP A 267 12.78 3.89 10.94
C ASP A 267 13.96 2.91 11.02
N ASP A 268 14.77 3.01 12.07
CA ASP A 268 16.00 2.23 12.22
C ASP A 268 15.73 0.72 12.34
N LEU A 269 14.54 0.31 12.81
CA LEU A 269 14.14 -1.09 12.88
C LEU A 269 13.74 -1.61 11.51
N VAL A 270 12.93 -0.86 10.76
CA VAL A 270 12.54 -1.20 9.39
C VAL A 270 13.77 -1.19 8.48
N ASP A 271 14.63 -0.18 8.59
CA ASP A 271 15.87 0.01 7.82
C ASP A 271 16.95 -1.03 8.15
N ARG A 272 16.88 -1.70 9.31
CA ARG A 272 17.78 -2.81 9.66
C ARG A 272 17.17 -4.21 9.47
N PHE A 273 15.87 -4.31 9.18
CA PHE A 273 15.18 -5.59 9.06
C PHE A 273 15.60 -6.35 7.78
N PRO A 274 16.28 -7.52 7.89
CA PRO A 274 16.69 -8.30 6.73
C PRO A 274 15.48 -8.95 6.06
N LEU A 275 15.26 -8.72 4.77
CA LEU A 275 14.26 -9.47 4.01
C LEU A 275 14.85 -10.82 3.62
N ARG A 276 14.15 -11.91 3.91
CA ARG A 276 14.54 -13.25 3.46
C ARG A 276 13.81 -13.56 2.16
N THR A 277 14.56 -13.78 1.09
CA THR A 277 14.06 -14.40 -0.13
C THR A 277 14.36 -15.89 -0.06
N PHE A 278 13.32 -16.71 -0.20
CA PHE A 278 13.43 -18.17 -0.26
C PHE A 278 13.71 -18.60 -1.69
N LEU A 279 14.77 -19.38 -1.88
CA LEU A 279 15.06 -20.01 -3.16
C LEU A 279 14.59 -21.45 -3.07
N ALA A 280 13.65 -21.86 -3.90
CA ALA A 280 13.24 -23.26 -3.99
C ALA A 280 13.72 -23.83 -5.33
N ARG A 281 14.22 -25.07 -5.33
CA ARG A 281 14.61 -25.75 -6.56
C ARG A 281 13.37 -25.94 -7.45
N PRO A 282 13.39 -25.52 -8.73
CA PRO A 282 12.18 -25.40 -9.55
C PRO A 282 11.40 -26.70 -9.77
N ASN A 283 12.06 -27.86 -9.63
CA ASN A 283 11.49 -29.15 -10.00
C ASN A 283 10.89 -29.91 -8.83
N ASP A 284 11.32 -29.63 -7.60
CA ASP A 284 10.93 -30.40 -6.41
C ASP A 284 10.58 -29.55 -5.20
N GLY A 285 10.67 -28.22 -5.30
CA GLY A 285 10.27 -27.30 -4.23
C GLY A 285 11.16 -27.34 -2.99
N VAL A 286 12.30 -28.01 -3.05
CA VAL A 286 13.24 -28.10 -1.91
C VAL A 286 13.96 -26.76 -1.74
N ASP A 287 14.03 -26.27 -0.49
CA ASP A 287 14.78 -25.08 -0.09
C ASP A 287 16.24 -25.18 -0.58
N ALA A 288 16.58 -24.33 -1.54
CA ALA A 288 17.85 -24.26 -2.26
C ALA A 288 18.79 -23.21 -1.68
N GLY A 289 18.29 -22.32 -0.83
CA GLY A 289 19.07 -21.23 -0.25
C GLY A 289 18.22 -20.08 0.28
N ARG A 290 18.84 -19.26 1.14
CA ARG A 290 18.24 -18.07 1.74
C ARG A 290 19.06 -16.85 1.35
N TYR A 291 18.42 -15.86 0.74
CA TYR A 291 19.04 -14.57 0.46
C TYR A 291 18.54 -13.54 1.48
N ASN A 292 19.47 -12.86 2.16
CA ASN A 292 19.14 -11.77 3.09
C ASN A 292 19.33 -10.44 2.35
N HIS A 293 18.26 -9.78 1.92
CA HIS A 293 18.39 -8.38 1.54
C HIS A 293 18.57 -7.54 2.81
N LYS A 294 19.48 -6.56 2.77
CA LYS A 294 19.47 -5.44 3.72
C LYS A 294 18.70 -4.29 3.06
N ASN A 295 18.09 -3.39 3.85
CA ASN A 295 17.55 -2.18 3.22
C ASN A 295 18.68 -1.42 2.54
N GLY A 296 18.40 -0.97 1.32
CA GLY A 296 19.37 -0.25 0.50
C GLY A 296 19.96 -1.05 -0.63
N ASP A 297 19.64 -2.33 -0.84
CA ASP A 297 20.22 -3.09 -1.95
C ASP A 297 19.78 -2.50 -3.31
N ALA A 298 20.75 -1.96 -4.06
CA ALA A 298 20.59 -1.57 -5.44
C ALA A 298 20.73 -2.80 -6.34
N VAL A 299 19.74 -2.99 -7.20
CA VAL A 299 19.81 -4.02 -8.24
C VAL A 299 20.44 -3.39 -9.46
N LEU A 300 21.63 -3.88 -9.80
CA LEU A 300 22.36 -3.54 -11.02
C LEU A 300 22.41 -4.79 -11.88
N HIS A 301 21.78 -4.77 -13.04
CA HIS A 301 21.90 -5.89 -13.97
C HIS A 301 22.84 -5.49 -15.12
N PRO A 302 24.06 -6.06 -15.23
CA PRO A 302 25.03 -5.68 -16.26
C PRO A 302 24.56 -6.01 -17.69
N GLU A 303 23.56 -6.88 -17.85
CA GLU A 303 23.01 -7.27 -19.15
C GLU A 303 21.58 -6.75 -19.43
N GLY A 304 20.97 -5.93 -18.57
CA GLY A 304 19.60 -5.40 -18.81
C GLY A 304 18.46 -6.44 -18.75
N TRP A 305 18.44 -7.31 -17.74
CA TRP A 305 17.34 -8.27 -17.55
C TRP A 305 16.92 -8.33 -16.09
N LEU A 306 15.90 -7.56 -15.70
CA LEU A 306 15.15 -7.90 -14.51
C LEU A 306 14.15 -9.00 -14.87
N HIS A 307 14.31 -10.18 -14.28
CA HIS A 307 13.25 -11.17 -14.23
C HIS A 307 12.40 -10.87 -13.00
N TRP A 308 11.08 -10.74 -13.21
CA TRP A 308 10.08 -10.76 -12.14
C TRP A 308 10.36 -11.93 -11.19
N PRO A 309 10.31 -11.79 -9.85
CA PRO A 309 10.45 -12.94 -8.99
C PRO A 309 9.22 -13.84 -9.18
N GLY A 310 9.46 -14.96 -9.84
CA GLY A 310 8.64 -16.16 -9.75
C GLY A 310 7.64 -16.35 -10.89
N ARG A 311 7.84 -17.45 -11.62
CA ARG A 311 6.76 -18.44 -11.66
C ARG A 311 6.38 -18.74 -10.19
N LEU A 312 5.35 -18.07 -9.68
CA LEU A 312 4.45 -18.77 -8.77
C LEU A 312 3.47 -19.50 -9.69
N ARG A 313 3.78 -20.76 -10.00
CA ARG A 313 2.72 -21.63 -10.49
C ARG A 313 1.71 -21.77 -9.36
N PRO A 314 0.40 -21.76 -9.65
CA PRO A 314 -0.61 -22.12 -8.66
C PRO A 314 -0.20 -23.42 -7.93
N PRO A 315 -0.51 -23.55 -6.63
CA PRO A 315 -1.41 -22.70 -5.85
C PRO A 315 -0.60 -21.81 -4.90
N TYR A 316 -0.50 -20.51 -5.18
CA TYR A 316 -0.14 -19.56 -4.14
C TYR A 316 -1.14 -18.42 -4.11
N ALA A 317 -1.71 -18.23 -2.93
CA ALA A 317 -2.41 -17.01 -2.56
C ALA A 317 -1.37 -15.88 -2.38
N PRO A 318 -1.72 -14.62 -2.70
CA PRO A 318 -0.85 -13.48 -2.40
C PRO A 318 -0.40 -13.49 -0.94
N PHE A 319 0.75 -12.89 -0.66
CA PHE A 319 1.18 -12.66 0.72
C PHE A 319 0.11 -11.78 1.38
N ASP A 320 -0.73 -12.37 2.23
CA ASP A 320 -1.67 -11.61 3.06
C ASP A 320 -0.86 -10.88 4.12
N PHE A 321 -0.47 -9.64 3.81
CA PHE A 321 -0.03 -8.73 4.84
C PHE A 321 -1.22 -8.50 5.79
N PRO A 322 -1.03 -8.65 7.11
CA PRO A 322 -2.08 -8.34 8.07
C PRO A 322 -2.69 -6.95 7.77
N PRO A 323 -4.02 -6.77 7.82
CA PRO A 323 -4.62 -5.47 7.55
C PRO A 323 -4.00 -4.36 8.40
N GLY A 324 -3.36 -3.38 7.75
CA GLY A 324 -2.62 -2.28 8.40
C GLY A 324 -1.10 -2.47 8.45
N MET A 325 -0.59 -3.67 8.18
CA MET A 325 0.84 -3.91 7.97
C MET A 325 1.13 -3.73 6.49
N ARG A 326 1.82 -2.64 6.14
CA ARG A 326 2.46 -2.50 4.83
C ARG A 326 3.89 -2.07 5.12
N ARG A 327 4.88 -2.84 4.66
CA ARG A 327 6.24 -2.33 4.66
C ARG A 327 6.32 -1.30 3.56
N THR A 328 6.63 -0.06 3.91
CA THR A 328 6.82 0.97 2.91
C THR A 328 8.30 1.17 2.69
N GLY A 329 8.79 0.70 1.54
CA GLY A 329 10.08 1.08 0.99
C GLY A 329 9.86 2.07 -0.15
N LEU A 330 10.67 3.13 -0.19
CA LEU A 330 10.79 3.98 -1.36
C LEU A 330 11.91 3.41 -2.23
N SER A 331 11.63 3.09 -3.48
CA SER A 331 12.67 2.67 -4.42
C SER A 331 12.76 3.67 -5.56
N VAL A 332 13.95 4.17 -5.81
CA VAL A 332 14.25 5.03 -6.95
C VAL A 332 14.73 4.14 -8.08
N VAL A 333 14.02 4.12 -9.20
CA VAL A 333 14.42 3.37 -10.40
C VAL A 333 14.96 4.37 -11.42
N TYR A 334 16.19 4.18 -11.86
CA TYR A 334 16.79 4.91 -12.98
C TYR A 334 16.85 3.96 -14.18
N CYS A 335 16.04 4.22 -15.20
CA CYS A 335 15.88 3.33 -16.34
C CYS A 335 15.75 4.13 -17.65
N ALA A 336 15.82 3.42 -18.79
CA ALA A 336 15.64 4.07 -20.08
C ALA A 336 14.16 4.03 -20.49
N SER A 337 13.59 5.19 -20.78
CA SER A 337 12.25 5.33 -21.34
C SER A 337 12.20 4.98 -22.84
N ALA A 338 13.36 4.79 -23.49
CA ALA A 338 13.52 4.37 -24.88
C ALA A 338 14.71 3.41 -25.04
N PRO A 339 14.78 2.61 -26.11
CA PRO A 339 15.91 1.71 -26.32
C PRO A 339 17.17 2.56 -26.49
N THR A 340 18.18 2.30 -25.66
CA THR A 340 19.46 3.00 -25.76
C THR A 340 20.16 2.54 -27.04
N LYS A 341 20.27 3.43 -28.04
CA LYS A 341 21.10 3.17 -29.22
C LYS A 341 22.57 3.20 -28.83
N GLY A 342 23.17 2.03 -28.67
CA GLY A 342 24.63 1.85 -28.61
C GLY A 342 25.19 1.38 -27.27
N ARG A 343 25.41 0.07 -27.17
CA ARG A 343 26.69 -0.54 -26.77
C ARG A 343 26.87 -1.81 -27.62
N PRO A 344 28.06 -2.09 -28.16
CA PRO A 344 28.32 -3.37 -28.78
C PRO A 344 28.47 -4.42 -27.68
N HIS A 345 27.45 -5.24 -27.46
CA HIS A 345 27.64 -6.58 -26.92
C HIS A 345 26.96 -7.57 -27.87
N VAL A 346 27.81 -8.33 -28.57
CA VAL A 346 27.38 -9.44 -29.40
C VAL A 346 27.20 -10.64 -28.49
N THR A 347 25.98 -11.14 -28.36
CA THR A 347 25.73 -12.57 -28.17
C THR A 347 24.72 -12.98 -29.24
N GLU A 348 25.22 -13.34 -30.42
CA GLU A 348 24.39 -14.08 -31.36
C GLU A 348 24.22 -15.49 -30.80
N ALA A 349 22.99 -15.87 -30.50
CA ALA A 349 22.69 -17.26 -30.22
C ALA A 349 22.70 -18.06 -31.53
N PRO A 350 23.29 -19.27 -31.56
CA PRO A 350 23.38 -20.09 -32.77
C PRO A 350 21.99 -20.34 -33.41
N PRO A 351 21.90 -20.39 -34.75
CA PRO A 351 20.63 -20.59 -35.44
C PRO A 351 19.93 -21.88 -34.99
N GLY A 352 18.70 -21.75 -34.49
CA GLY A 352 17.85 -22.87 -34.07
C GLY A 352 17.98 -23.32 -32.61
N ARG A 353 18.81 -22.66 -31.78
CA ARG A 353 18.78 -22.80 -30.30
C ARG A 353 18.90 -21.44 -29.59
N ALA A 354 18.31 -20.41 -30.16
CA ALA A 354 18.33 -19.05 -29.63
C ALA A 354 17.31 -18.82 -28.50
N GLU A 355 16.32 -19.70 -28.38
CA GLU A 355 15.17 -19.54 -27.50
C GLU A 355 15.41 -19.95 -26.01
N ASP A 356 16.54 -20.57 -25.65
CA ASP A 356 16.71 -21.20 -24.32
C ASP A 356 17.88 -20.68 -23.46
N VAL A 357 18.76 -19.83 -24.00
CA VAL A 357 19.95 -19.38 -23.25
C VAL A 357 19.64 -18.16 -22.40
N LYS A 358 19.75 -18.32 -21.08
CA LYS A 358 20.39 -17.31 -20.22
C LYS A 358 21.24 -17.97 -19.13
N ALA A 359 22.56 -17.89 -19.29
CA ALA A 359 23.49 -18.16 -18.20
C ALA A 359 23.45 -16.97 -17.21
N TYR A 360 23.21 -17.25 -15.93
CA TYR A 360 23.41 -16.26 -14.87
C TYR A 360 24.92 -16.06 -14.71
N VAL A 361 25.40 -14.85 -15.01
CA VAL A 361 26.81 -14.53 -14.82
C VAL A 361 27.08 -14.44 -13.32
N GLU A 362 28.04 -15.24 -12.86
CA GLU A 362 28.57 -15.21 -11.51
C GLU A 362 29.88 -14.40 -11.51
N PRO A 363 30.04 -13.41 -10.60
CA PRO A 363 29.05 -12.88 -9.67
C PRO A 363 28.24 -11.74 -10.28
N SER A 364 26.94 -11.68 -9.96
CA SER A 364 26.14 -10.45 -10.04
C SER A 364 26.36 -9.68 -8.73
N PRO A 365 27.09 -8.55 -8.70
CA PRO A 365 27.32 -7.85 -7.44
C PRO A 365 26.08 -7.04 -7.05
N PRO A 366 25.48 -7.25 -5.85
CA PRO A 366 24.59 -6.26 -5.27
C PRO A 366 25.44 -5.03 -4.85
N MET A 367 24.98 -3.82 -5.14
CA MET A 367 25.53 -2.61 -4.51
C MET A 367 24.49 -2.07 -3.55
N SER A 368 24.74 -2.03 -2.25
CA SER A 368 23.84 -1.37 -1.31
C SER A 368 23.99 0.17 -1.37
N LEU A 369 23.00 0.92 -0.88
CA LEU A 369 23.18 2.30 -0.43
C LEU A 369 24.38 2.41 0.51
N SER A 370 24.68 1.39 1.31
CA SER A 370 25.88 1.36 2.14
C SER A 370 27.18 1.25 1.35
N ASP A 371 27.13 0.92 0.06
CA ASP A 371 28.28 0.71 -0.82
C ASP A 371 28.50 1.90 -1.77
N LEU A 372 27.46 2.72 -1.99
CA LEU A 372 27.54 4.05 -2.62
C LEU A 372 28.16 5.09 -1.68
N ARG A 373 29.47 4.95 -1.40
CA ARG A 373 30.23 5.83 -0.49
C ARG A 373 31.15 6.81 -1.19
N THR A 374 31.51 6.54 -2.44
CA THR A 374 32.52 7.31 -3.17
C THR A 374 31.85 8.08 -4.30
N ALA A 375 32.09 9.39 -4.35
CA ALA A 375 31.58 10.22 -5.43
C ALA A 375 32.08 9.71 -6.80
N GLY A 376 31.22 9.74 -7.82
CA GLY A 376 31.56 9.25 -9.15
C GLY A 376 30.35 8.79 -9.94
N ARG A 377 30.59 8.28 -11.15
CA ARG A 377 29.53 7.83 -12.04
C ARG A 377 28.91 6.51 -11.58
N VAL A 378 27.59 6.50 -11.40
CA VAL A 378 26.81 5.31 -11.05
C VAL A 378 26.31 4.61 -12.31
N ALA A 379 25.72 5.35 -13.25
CA ALA A 379 25.17 4.79 -14.48
C ALA A 379 25.11 5.81 -15.64
N THR A 380 24.85 5.32 -16.85
CA THR A 380 24.66 6.14 -18.06
C THR A 380 23.59 5.51 -18.94
N ILE A 381 22.64 6.32 -19.40
CA ILE A 381 21.54 5.93 -20.29
C ILE A 381 21.52 6.92 -21.44
N GLY A 382 21.97 6.49 -22.63
CA GLY A 382 22.20 7.40 -23.75
C GLY A 382 23.20 8.49 -23.37
N SER A 383 22.82 9.76 -23.55
CA SER A 383 23.63 10.93 -23.15
C SER A 383 23.37 11.40 -21.71
N THR A 384 22.53 10.68 -20.95
CA THR A 384 22.20 11.01 -19.57
C THR A 384 23.05 10.21 -18.60
N ARG A 385 23.56 10.87 -17.57
CA ARG A 385 24.41 10.30 -16.53
C ARG A 385 23.71 10.38 -15.18
N LEU A 386 23.87 9.33 -14.39
CA LEU A 386 23.56 9.29 -12.98
C LEU A 386 24.89 9.28 -12.22
N ASP A 387 25.22 10.39 -11.55
CA ASP A 387 26.45 10.54 -10.78
C ASP A 387 26.12 10.64 -9.28
N LEU A 388 26.87 9.96 -8.42
CA LEU A 388 26.81 10.13 -6.98
C LEU A 388 27.75 11.28 -6.57
N VAL A 389 27.23 12.23 -5.79
CA VAL A 389 28.04 13.26 -5.13
C VAL A 389 28.01 13.05 -3.62
N VAL A 390 29.13 13.34 -2.96
CA VAL A 390 29.32 13.18 -1.52
C VAL A 390 29.82 14.50 -0.95
N ARG A 391 29.10 15.07 0.03
CA ARG A 391 29.36 16.39 0.63
C ARG A 391 29.77 17.45 -0.40
N PRO A 392 28.97 17.68 -1.47
CA PRO A 392 29.32 18.66 -2.49
C PRO A 392 29.29 20.08 -1.91
N ASP A 393 30.18 20.96 -2.35
CA ASP A 393 30.06 22.41 -2.06
C ASP A 393 28.87 23.02 -2.81
N ALA A 394 28.62 22.55 -4.04
CA ALA A 394 27.47 22.91 -4.86
C ALA A 394 27.21 21.88 -5.96
N ILE A 395 25.98 21.89 -6.47
CA ILE A 395 25.56 21.09 -7.62
C ILE A 395 25.03 22.04 -8.70
N ALA A 396 25.71 22.09 -9.84
CA ALA A 396 25.38 22.99 -10.95
C ALA A 396 25.67 22.31 -12.30
N PRO A 397 24.83 21.36 -12.74
CA PRO A 397 25.00 20.75 -14.05
C PRO A 397 24.83 21.82 -15.15
N PRO A 398 25.68 21.87 -16.18
CA PRO A 398 25.69 22.96 -17.17
C PRO A 398 24.34 23.22 -17.84
N ARG A 399 23.60 22.16 -18.17
CA ARG A 399 22.25 22.21 -18.78
C ARG A 399 21.13 21.97 -17.78
N GLY A 400 21.42 22.06 -16.47
CA GLY A 400 20.49 21.68 -15.42
C GLY A 400 20.38 20.16 -15.25
N GLY A 401 19.51 19.73 -14.35
CA GLY A 401 19.32 18.31 -14.06
C GLY A 401 18.40 18.07 -12.87
N PHE A 402 18.36 16.83 -12.43
CA PHE A 402 17.62 16.42 -11.23
C PHE A 402 18.57 15.93 -10.15
N VAL A 403 18.26 16.20 -8.89
CA VAL A 403 19.05 15.77 -7.74
C VAL A 403 18.14 15.03 -6.77
N VAL A 404 18.50 13.79 -6.45
CA VAL A 404 17.86 12.99 -5.39
C VAL A 404 18.78 12.97 -4.19
N VAL A 405 18.36 13.61 -3.10
CA VAL A 405 19.16 13.65 -1.87
C VAL A 405 18.94 12.34 -1.11
N LEU A 406 19.98 11.51 -1.08
CA LEU A 406 19.97 10.19 -0.42
C LEU A 406 20.20 10.33 1.09
N GLU A 407 21.10 11.24 1.48
CA GLU A 407 21.49 11.48 2.86
C GLU A 407 21.81 12.96 3.06
N ALA A 408 21.37 13.51 4.19
CA ALA A 408 21.59 14.89 4.57
C ALA A 408 21.93 14.95 6.07
N ASP A 409 22.65 15.99 6.51
CA ASP A 409 22.97 16.17 7.93
C ASP A 409 21.66 16.33 8.73
N ALA A 410 21.64 15.95 10.01
CA ALA A 410 20.40 15.93 10.82
C ALA A 410 19.68 17.28 10.92
N ALA A 411 20.40 18.39 10.78
CA ALA A 411 19.86 19.75 10.79
C ALA A 411 19.42 20.23 9.38
N SER A 412 19.62 19.42 8.34
CA SER A 412 19.36 19.79 6.95
C SER A 412 17.91 19.56 6.55
N ALA A 413 17.39 20.48 5.74
CA ALA A 413 16.05 20.44 5.18
C ALA A 413 15.89 19.45 4.00
N PHE A 414 16.99 18.89 3.50
CA PHE A 414 17.09 18.24 2.19
C PHE A 414 16.85 16.72 2.19
N ALA A 415 16.66 16.08 3.33
CA ALA A 415 16.55 14.62 3.39
C ALA A 415 15.38 14.09 2.53
N CYS A 416 15.68 13.20 1.58
CA CYS A 416 14.75 12.63 0.59
C CYS A 416 14.07 13.66 -0.33
N ASP A 417 14.68 14.84 -0.50
CA ASP A 417 14.24 15.79 -1.50
C ASP A 417 14.65 15.33 -2.91
N LEU A 418 13.71 15.48 -3.83
CA LEU A 418 13.92 15.47 -5.25
C LEU A 418 13.88 16.92 -5.74
N LEU A 419 14.97 17.37 -6.35
CA LEU A 419 15.17 18.74 -6.79
C LEU A 419 15.34 18.77 -8.31
N ARG A 420 14.73 19.74 -8.97
CA ARG A 420 15.01 20.08 -10.37
C ARG A 420 15.82 21.37 -10.40
N ILE A 421 16.99 21.33 -11.02
CA ILE A 421 17.88 22.47 -11.25
C ILE A 421 17.67 22.91 -12.71
N ALA A 422 17.19 24.14 -12.91
CA ALA A 422 17.08 24.73 -14.25
C ALA A 422 18.47 24.97 -14.88
N PRO A 423 18.58 25.03 -16.22
CA PRO A 423 19.82 25.42 -16.89
C PRO A 423 20.37 26.74 -16.32
N GLY A 424 21.66 26.76 -15.97
CA GLY A 424 22.34 27.92 -15.39
C GLY A 424 22.06 28.19 -13.90
N ALA A 425 21.18 27.43 -13.24
CA ALA A 425 20.97 27.51 -11.79
C ALA A 425 22.00 26.70 -11.00
N ARG A 426 22.18 27.05 -9.72
CA ARG A 426 23.13 26.40 -8.80
C ARG A 426 22.45 26.07 -7.48
N LEU A 427 22.56 24.81 -7.06
CA LEU A 427 22.16 24.35 -5.74
C LEU A 427 23.36 24.44 -4.79
N ASP A 428 23.19 25.13 -3.66
CA ASP A 428 24.14 25.07 -2.54
C ASP A 428 24.12 23.65 -1.94
N GLY A 429 25.30 23.03 -1.80
CA GLY A 429 25.43 21.67 -1.29
C GLY A 429 25.50 21.59 0.24
N ALA A 430 25.47 22.72 0.95
CA ALA A 430 25.49 22.76 2.41
C ALA A 430 24.42 21.85 3.03
N GLY A 431 24.87 20.91 3.88
CA GLY A 431 24.00 19.96 4.57
C GLY A 431 23.57 18.73 3.73
N ILE A 432 24.01 18.61 2.47
CA ILE A 432 23.86 17.38 1.68
C ILE A 432 25.04 16.47 1.97
N VAL A 433 24.78 15.25 2.44
CA VAL A 433 25.82 14.24 2.70
C VAL A 433 26.03 13.40 1.45
N ARG A 434 24.96 12.92 0.83
CA ARG A 434 24.99 12.15 -0.42
C ARG A 434 23.79 12.47 -1.29
N ALA A 435 24.01 12.62 -2.60
CA ALA A 435 22.94 12.79 -3.56
C ALA A 435 23.27 12.12 -4.90
N LEU A 436 22.24 11.64 -5.60
CA LEU A 436 22.33 11.25 -7.00
C LEU A 436 21.99 12.45 -7.86
N VAL A 437 22.85 12.75 -8.83
CA VAL A 437 22.69 13.83 -9.80
C VAL A 437 22.43 13.21 -11.15
N LEU A 438 21.24 13.46 -11.67
CA LEU A 438 20.82 13.06 -13.00
C LEU A 438 20.98 14.25 -13.95
N SER A 439 21.89 14.15 -14.92
CA SER A 439 22.21 15.25 -15.83
C SER A 439 22.60 14.76 -17.22
N SER A 440 22.50 15.64 -18.22
CA SER A 440 23.01 15.42 -19.57
C SER A 440 23.81 16.63 -20.02
N ASP A 441 24.85 16.40 -20.82
CA ASP A 441 25.63 17.48 -21.46
C ASP A 441 24.91 18.04 -22.70
N ASP A 442 23.99 17.27 -23.30
CA ASP A 442 23.39 17.58 -24.60
C ASP A 442 21.88 17.84 -24.53
N VAL A 443 21.23 17.43 -23.46
CA VAL A 443 19.77 17.50 -23.29
C VAL A 443 19.43 18.27 -22.02
N GLU A 444 18.46 19.18 -22.11
CA GLU A 444 17.92 19.86 -20.92
C GLU A 444 16.91 18.98 -20.19
N PRO A 445 16.80 19.09 -18.85
CA PRO A 445 15.81 18.34 -18.09
C PRO A 445 14.40 18.76 -18.48
N ASP A 446 13.53 17.77 -18.67
CA ASP A 446 12.13 18.02 -18.95
C ASP A 446 11.49 18.90 -17.85
N PRO A 447 10.40 19.61 -18.15
CA PRO A 447 9.57 20.22 -17.11
C PRO A 447 9.13 19.18 -16.07
N VAL A 448 8.88 19.63 -14.85
CA VAL A 448 8.37 18.72 -13.79
C VAL A 448 7.04 18.09 -14.24
N PRO A 449 6.90 16.75 -14.18
CA PRO A 449 5.64 16.11 -14.54
C PRO A 449 4.54 16.43 -13.50
N PRO A 450 3.25 16.26 -13.84
CA PRO A 450 2.15 16.44 -12.88
C PRO A 450 2.32 15.60 -11.61
N SER A 451 2.93 14.41 -11.76
CA SER A 451 3.26 13.47 -10.68
C SER A 451 4.33 13.96 -9.70
N TRP A 452 4.96 15.12 -9.96
CA TRP A 452 6.07 15.64 -9.16
C TRP A 452 5.65 16.02 -7.74
N HIS A 453 4.46 16.60 -7.59
CA HIS A 453 3.96 17.08 -6.30
C HIS A 453 2.84 16.19 -5.72
N GLU A 454 2.26 15.30 -6.52
CA GLU A 454 1.17 14.44 -6.08
C GLU A 454 1.10 13.14 -6.87
N VAL A 455 0.61 12.06 -6.25
CA VAL A 455 0.27 10.83 -6.98
C VAL A 455 -0.88 11.16 -7.93
N PRO A 456 -0.82 10.86 -9.24
CA PRO A 456 -1.90 11.16 -10.16
C PRO A 456 -3.21 10.46 -9.74
N PRO A 457 -4.38 11.07 -9.98
CA PRO A 457 -5.65 10.39 -9.76
C PRO A 457 -5.77 9.16 -10.66
N PRO A 458 -6.63 8.19 -10.30
CA PRO A 458 -6.95 7.07 -11.20
C PRO A 458 -7.36 7.61 -12.57
N PRO A 459 -6.81 7.05 -13.67
CA PRO A 459 -7.09 7.55 -15.03
C PRO A 459 -8.55 7.33 -15.45
N PHE A 460 -9.21 6.37 -14.82
CA PHE A 460 -10.63 6.02 -14.93
C PHE A 460 -11.06 5.27 -13.67
N PRO A 461 -12.39 5.16 -13.37
CA PRO A 461 -12.88 4.43 -12.20
C PRO A 461 -12.31 3.01 -12.13
N PRO A 462 -11.96 2.46 -10.94
CA PRO A 462 -11.56 1.06 -10.81
C PRO A 462 -12.53 0.09 -11.49
N PHE A 463 -12.05 -1.09 -11.90
CA PHE A 463 -12.90 -2.09 -12.57
C PHE A 463 -14.21 -2.36 -11.82
N GLU A 464 -14.16 -2.50 -10.49
CA GLU A 464 -15.33 -2.73 -9.63
C GLU A 464 -16.38 -1.60 -9.65
N GLU A 465 -15.98 -0.39 -10.02
CA GLU A 465 -16.83 0.82 -9.97
C GLU A 465 -17.31 1.25 -11.35
N GLY A 466 -16.78 0.67 -12.44
CA GLY A 466 -17.13 1.03 -13.82
C GLY A 466 -17.89 -0.06 -14.57
N ALA A 467 -18.46 0.28 -15.72
CA ALA A 467 -19.18 -0.67 -16.56
C ALA A 467 -18.21 -1.70 -17.19
N PRO A 468 -18.49 -3.01 -17.11
CA PRO A 468 -17.65 -4.03 -17.72
C PRO A 468 -17.71 -3.93 -19.26
N GLY A 469 -16.58 -4.24 -19.90
CA GLY A 469 -16.52 -4.44 -21.35
C GLY A 469 -16.89 -5.88 -21.72
N ALA A 470 -16.97 -6.16 -23.03
CA ALA A 470 -17.26 -7.50 -23.54
C ALA A 470 -16.05 -8.10 -24.27
N LEU A 471 -15.86 -9.41 -24.10
CA LEU A 471 -15.01 -10.22 -24.97
C LEU A 471 -15.91 -10.99 -25.97
N PRO A 472 -15.50 -11.15 -27.24
CA PRO A 472 -14.22 -10.72 -27.79
C PRO A 472 -14.15 -9.21 -28.03
N PHE A 473 -13.04 -8.58 -27.61
CA PHE A 473 -12.75 -7.19 -27.92
C PHE A 473 -12.12 -7.13 -29.31
N VAL A 474 -12.68 -6.33 -30.22
CA VAL A 474 -12.19 -6.21 -31.60
C VAL A 474 -12.09 -4.74 -31.98
N ARG A 475 -10.88 -4.27 -32.29
CA ARG A 475 -10.65 -2.89 -32.72
C ARG A 475 -9.39 -2.79 -33.57
N ASP A 476 -9.50 -2.18 -34.76
CA ASP A 476 -8.38 -1.80 -35.62
C ASP A 476 -7.35 -2.92 -35.88
N GLY A 477 -7.78 -4.19 -35.92
CA GLY A 477 -6.91 -5.35 -36.14
C GLY A 477 -6.33 -6.00 -34.86
N LEU A 478 -6.61 -5.43 -33.68
CA LEU A 478 -6.49 -6.12 -32.39
C LEU A 478 -7.75 -6.95 -32.14
N ARG A 479 -7.58 -8.23 -31.82
CA ARG A 479 -8.63 -9.11 -31.32
C ARG A 479 -8.20 -9.72 -30.00
N VAL A 480 -9.03 -9.63 -28.97
CA VAL A 480 -8.81 -10.27 -27.67
C VAL A 480 -9.98 -11.17 -27.33
N GLU A 481 -9.70 -12.44 -27.06
CA GLU A 481 -10.70 -13.48 -26.80
C GLU A 481 -10.59 -14.01 -25.37
N ASP A 482 -11.72 -14.43 -24.81
CA ASP A 482 -11.79 -14.99 -23.45
C ASP A 482 -11.29 -16.45 -23.45
N GLY A 483 -10.24 -16.71 -22.67
CA GLY A 483 -9.71 -18.05 -22.39
C GLY A 483 -9.78 -18.43 -20.90
N GLY A 484 -10.67 -17.80 -20.12
CA GLY A 484 -10.74 -17.98 -18.66
C GLY A 484 -9.82 -16.99 -17.95
N ASP A 485 -8.81 -17.47 -17.24
CA ASP A 485 -7.80 -16.63 -16.55
C ASP A 485 -6.79 -15.98 -17.50
N VAL A 486 -6.80 -16.40 -18.76
CA VAL A 486 -5.88 -15.98 -19.82
C VAL A 486 -6.70 -15.39 -20.97
N ALA A 487 -6.21 -14.30 -21.55
CA ALA A 487 -6.75 -13.72 -22.77
C ALA A 487 -5.87 -14.12 -23.95
N ARG A 488 -6.51 -14.58 -25.03
CA ARG A 488 -5.82 -14.78 -26.32
C ARG A 488 -5.84 -13.48 -27.10
N VAL A 489 -4.68 -12.89 -27.32
CA VAL A 489 -4.51 -11.62 -28.03
C VAL A 489 -3.95 -11.88 -29.42
N THR A 490 -4.61 -11.35 -30.45
CA THR A 490 -4.22 -11.50 -31.85
C THR A 490 -4.03 -10.12 -32.48
N ILE A 491 -2.87 -9.89 -33.11
CA ILE A 491 -2.53 -8.66 -33.84
C ILE A 491 -1.80 -9.05 -35.12
N GLY A 492 -2.29 -8.61 -36.28
CA GLY A 492 -1.60 -8.80 -37.56
C GLY A 492 -1.31 -10.27 -37.91
N GLY A 493 -2.15 -11.21 -37.47
CA GLY A 493 -1.99 -12.66 -37.69
C GLY A 493 -1.10 -13.39 -36.68
N ALA A 494 -0.38 -12.69 -35.81
CA ALA A 494 0.32 -13.28 -34.67
C ALA A 494 -0.64 -13.38 -33.47
N ALA A 495 -0.44 -14.38 -32.61
CA ALA A 495 -1.23 -14.58 -31.40
C ALA A 495 -0.35 -14.82 -30.17
N ALA A 496 -0.84 -14.40 -29.00
CA ALA A 496 -0.20 -14.55 -27.70
C ALA A 496 -1.24 -14.85 -26.63
N GLU A 497 -0.83 -15.58 -25.59
CA GLU A 497 -1.66 -15.88 -24.43
C GLU A 497 -1.14 -15.10 -23.22
N VAL A 498 -1.97 -14.20 -22.68
CA VAL A 498 -1.60 -13.27 -21.61
C VAL A 498 -2.57 -13.42 -20.45
N PRO A 499 -2.11 -13.64 -19.20
CA PRO A 499 -3.02 -13.67 -18.06
C PRO A 499 -3.79 -12.36 -17.91
N ARG A 500 -5.12 -12.45 -17.78
CA ARG A 500 -6.05 -11.31 -17.76
C ARG A 500 -5.75 -10.32 -16.64
N TYR A 501 -5.40 -10.85 -15.46
CA TYR A 501 -4.98 -10.05 -14.32
C TYR A 501 -3.80 -9.13 -14.65
N TRP A 502 -2.74 -9.69 -15.26
CA TRP A 502 -1.54 -8.93 -15.63
C TRP A 502 -1.80 -7.94 -16.76
N LEU A 503 -2.62 -8.33 -17.73
CA LEU A 503 -3.03 -7.45 -18.82
C LEU A 503 -3.81 -6.23 -18.31
N ALA A 504 -4.82 -6.45 -17.47
CA ALA A 504 -5.59 -5.37 -16.86
C ALA A 504 -4.68 -4.44 -16.03
N ARG A 505 -3.78 -5.01 -15.24
CA ARG A 505 -2.83 -4.24 -14.42
C ARG A 505 -1.88 -3.40 -15.27
N MET A 506 -1.31 -3.96 -16.34
CA MET A 506 -0.47 -3.22 -17.28
C MET A 506 -1.21 -2.03 -17.89
N LEU A 507 -2.42 -2.25 -18.43
CA LEU A 507 -3.22 -1.21 -19.07
C LEU A 507 -3.58 -0.08 -18.10
N TYR A 508 -4.00 -0.44 -16.89
CA TYR A 508 -4.30 0.53 -15.83
C TYR A 508 -3.09 1.42 -15.52
N ARG A 509 -1.89 0.83 -15.42
CA ARG A 509 -0.66 1.57 -15.09
C ARG A 509 -0.20 2.44 -16.26
N VAL A 510 -0.23 1.94 -17.49
CA VAL A 510 0.05 2.74 -18.70
C VAL A 510 -0.84 3.99 -18.75
N ALA A 511 -2.13 3.85 -18.44
CA ALA A 511 -3.05 4.98 -18.34
C ALA A 511 -2.77 5.90 -17.14
N LEU A 512 -2.51 5.36 -15.95
CA LEU A 512 -2.22 6.12 -14.72
C LEU A 512 -1.04 7.08 -14.89
N HIS A 513 -0.06 6.67 -15.68
CA HIS A 513 1.15 7.43 -15.97
C HIS A 513 1.02 8.36 -17.18
N GLY A 514 -0.20 8.57 -17.70
CA GLY A 514 -0.43 9.44 -18.84
C GLY A 514 0.31 8.98 -20.10
N LEU A 515 0.50 7.66 -20.25
CA LEU A 515 1.22 7.03 -21.36
C LEU A 515 2.68 7.50 -21.44
N ARG A 516 3.40 7.50 -20.31
CA ARG A 516 4.81 7.90 -20.22
C ARG A 516 5.71 6.77 -19.69
N LEU A 517 5.29 5.51 -19.80
CA LEU A 517 6.07 4.37 -19.30
C LEU A 517 7.03 3.81 -20.34
N GLY A 518 6.98 4.29 -21.58
CA GLY A 518 7.80 3.79 -22.66
C GLY A 518 7.31 2.43 -23.16
N TRP A 519 8.22 1.46 -23.24
CA TRP A 519 7.92 0.09 -23.65
C TRP A 519 7.60 -0.77 -22.44
N VAL A 520 6.39 -1.33 -22.39
CA VAL A 520 5.95 -2.23 -21.33
C VAL A 520 5.48 -3.52 -21.97
N GLU A 521 5.97 -4.66 -21.50
CA GLU A 521 5.64 -5.96 -22.06
C GLU A 521 5.20 -6.96 -20.98
N THR A 522 4.16 -7.72 -21.31
CA THR A 522 3.62 -8.81 -20.47
C THR A 522 4.39 -10.12 -20.66
N TYR A 523 4.22 -11.05 -19.72
CA TYR A 523 4.80 -12.41 -19.77
C TYR A 523 4.41 -13.22 -21.03
N GLY A 524 3.29 -12.86 -21.69
CA GLY A 524 2.82 -13.49 -22.93
C GLY A 524 3.35 -12.84 -24.21
N GLY A 525 4.16 -11.79 -24.10
CA GLY A 525 4.77 -11.10 -25.25
C GLY A 525 3.90 -10.00 -25.87
N LEU A 526 2.76 -9.66 -25.27
CA LEU A 526 2.04 -8.42 -25.62
C LEU A 526 2.75 -7.23 -25.01
N TYR A 527 3.03 -6.21 -25.82
CA TYR A 527 3.63 -4.96 -25.39
C TYR A 527 2.77 -3.75 -25.73
N THR A 528 2.95 -2.68 -24.94
CA THR A 528 2.61 -1.31 -25.29
C THR A 528 3.88 -0.50 -25.42
N ASP A 529 3.90 0.46 -26.34
CA ASP A 529 4.99 1.40 -26.53
C ASP A 529 4.40 2.79 -26.75
N ASP A 530 4.52 3.63 -25.73
CA ASP A 530 3.98 4.99 -25.74
C ASP A 530 5.01 6.07 -26.17
N ARG A 531 6.16 5.65 -26.70
CA ARG A 531 7.23 6.54 -27.15
C ARG A 531 6.82 7.28 -28.44
N GLY A 532 6.87 8.60 -28.41
CA GLY A 532 6.55 9.46 -29.56
C GLY A 532 5.10 9.97 -29.55
N ASP A 533 4.49 10.08 -30.73
CA ASP A 533 3.20 10.75 -30.97
C ASP A 533 1.98 9.81 -30.99
N ALA A 534 2.19 8.52 -30.69
CA ALA A 534 1.15 7.50 -30.68
C ALA A 534 1.46 6.39 -29.66
N LEU A 535 0.42 5.70 -29.20
CA LEU A 535 0.53 4.47 -28.45
C LEU A 535 0.59 3.31 -29.44
N ARG A 536 1.65 2.51 -29.39
CA ARG A 536 1.80 1.29 -30.18
C ARG A 536 1.47 0.08 -29.31
N ILE A 537 0.76 -0.89 -29.86
CA ILE A 537 0.44 -2.14 -29.17
C ILE A 537 0.78 -3.29 -30.10
N GLY A 538 1.62 -4.22 -29.67
CA GLY A 538 2.08 -5.29 -30.53
C GLY A 538 2.36 -6.57 -29.77
N LEU A 539 2.71 -7.59 -30.53
CA LEU A 539 3.17 -8.87 -30.02
C LEU A 539 4.64 -9.05 -30.37
N ARG A 540 5.44 -9.58 -29.44
CA ARG A 540 6.85 -9.90 -29.65
C ARG A 540 7.08 -10.77 -30.89
N ALA A 541 6.19 -11.74 -31.09
CA ALA A 541 6.24 -12.66 -32.23
C ALA A 541 5.62 -12.08 -33.53
N GLY A 542 5.10 -10.84 -33.51
CA GLY A 542 4.43 -10.20 -34.64
C GLY A 542 5.27 -9.09 -35.30
N ALA A 543 5.02 -8.82 -36.59
CA ALA A 543 5.84 -7.90 -37.38
C ALA A 543 5.45 -6.41 -37.26
N ALA A 544 4.16 -6.08 -37.15
CA ALA A 544 3.68 -4.69 -37.11
C ALA A 544 2.76 -4.45 -35.89
N PRO A 545 3.05 -3.45 -35.03
CA PRO A 545 2.14 -3.07 -33.97
C PRO A 545 0.92 -2.33 -34.52
N LEU A 546 -0.19 -2.44 -33.79
CA LEU A 546 -1.29 -1.50 -33.86
C LEU A 546 -0.80 -0.12 -33.42
N VAL A 547 -1.10 0.92 -34.18
CA VAL A 547 -0.78 2.31 -33.84
C VAL A 547 -2.06 3.06 -33.49
N VAL A 548 -2.17 3.50 -32.24
CA VAL A 548 -3.30 4.24 -31.71
C VAL A 548 -2.87 5.70 -31.54
N PRO A 549 -3.52 6.68 -32.20
CA PRO A 549 -3.21 8.10 -32.03
C PRO A 549 -3.26 8.51 -30.56
N ARG A 550 -2.32 9.37 -30.13
CA ARG A 550 -2.21 9.78 -28.71
C ARG A 550 -3.51 10.36 -28.14
N ALA A 551 -4.27 11.09 -28.95
CA ALA A 551 -5.55 11.68 -28.57
C ALA A 551 -6.63 10.63 -28.24
N GLU A 552 -6.49 9.39 -28.73
CA GLU A 552 -7.43 8.30 -28.51
C GLU A 552 -6.90 7.23 -27.55
N ALA A 553 -5.60 7.23 -27.29
CA ALA A 553 -4.91 6.17 -26.58
C ALA A 553 -5.45 5.91 -25.17
N LEU A 554 -5.80 6.94 -24.38
CA LEU A 554 -6.38 6.74 -23.04
C LEU A 554 -7.73 6.04 -23.09
N ARG A 555 -8.62 6.47 -24.00
CA ARG A 555 -9.93 5.84 -24.20
C ARG A 555 -9.78 4.41 -24.71
N PHE A 556 -8.87 4.18 -25.65
CA PHE A 556 -8.55 2.84 -26.14
C PHE A 556 -8.10 1.92 -25.00
N VAL A 557 -7.17 2.39 -24.16
CA VAL A 557 -6.63 1.64 -23.02
C VAL A 557 -7.73 1.35 -21.99
N GLU A 558 -8.61 2.31 -21.72
CA GLU A 558 -9.76 2.08 -20.84
C GLU A 558 -10.70 1.00 -21.40
N GLU A 559 -11.13 1.11 -22.65
CA GLU A 559 -12.03 0.12 -23.26
C GLU A 559 -11.45 -1.30 -23.22
N LEU A 560 -10.15 -1.43 -23.56
CA LEU A 560 -9.45 -2.71 -23.51
C LEU A 560 -9.33 -3.21 -22.05
N TYR A 561 -9.01 -2.33 -21.10
CA TYR A 561 -8.97 -2.65 -19.67
C TYR A 561 -10.32 -3.19 -19.17
N ARG A 562 -11.43 -2.52 -19.52
CA ARG A 562 -12.79 -2.93 -19.13
C ARG A 562 -13.16 -4.30 -19.69
N ALA A 563 -12.68 -4.65 -20.88
CA ALA A 563 -12.95 -5.95 -21.49
C ALA A 563 -12.14 -7.09 -20.86
N VAL A 564 -10.87 -6.84 -20.53
CA VAL A 564 -9.94 -7.92 -20.12
C VAL A 564 -9.88 -8.14 -18.62
N ALA A 565 -10.19 -7.15 -17.79
CA ALA A 565 -10.17 -7.29 -16.34
C ALA A 565 -11.11 -8.44 -15.87
N PRO A 566 -10.62 -9.41 -15.08
CA PRO A 566 -11.44 -10.53 -14.61
C PRO A 566 -12.44 -10.08 -13.55
N ALA A 567 -13.53 -10.84 -13.38
CA ALA A 567 -14.52 -10.57 -12.33
C ALA A 567 -13.86 -10.59 -10.94
N GLY A 568 -14.16 -9.59 -10.11
CA GLY A 568 -13.51 -9.43 -8.81
C GLY A 568 -12.08 -8.87 -8.87
N TYR A 569 -11.59 -8.44 -10.04
CA TYR A 569 -10.34 -7.69 -10.15
C TYR A 569 -10.44 -6.35 -9.41
N VAL A 570 -9.57 -6.18 -8.44
CA VAL A 570 -9.51 -4.98 -7.61
C VAL A 570 -8.18 -4.27 -7.88
N GLU A 571 -8.23 -3.14 -8.59
CA GLU A 571 -7.12 -2.19 -8.64
C GLU A 571 -7.59 -0.91 -7.95
N ARG A 572 -7.36 -0.83 -6.65
CA ARG A 572 -7.78 0.32 -5.85
C ARG A 572 -6.58 1.22 -5.59
N LEU A 573 -6.52 2.34 -6.28
CA LEU A 573 -5.77 3.50 -5.80
C LEU A 573 -6.60 4.17 -4.70
N ARG A 574 -6.78 3.45 -3.58
CA ARG A 574 -7.59 3.89 -2.44
C ARG A 574 -6.79 4.18 -1.20
#